data_AF-A0A2E0LIC4-F1
#
_entry.id   AF-A0A2E0LIC4-F1
#
_cell.length_a   1.000
_cell.length_b   1.000
_cell.length_c   1.000
_cell.angle_alpha   90.00
_cell.angle_beta   90.00
_cell.angle_gamma   90.00
#
_symmetry.space_group_name_H-M   'P 1'
#
loop_
_entity.id
_entity.type
_entity.pdbx_description
1 polymer ?
#
loop_
_entity_poly.entity_id
_entity_poly.type
_entity_poly.pdbx_seq_one_letter_code
_entity_poly.pdbx_strand_id
1 'polypeptide(L)' 'TGDFYRRAMAIGDLAERLRFLNRGQGWVAKRLGTMIPRLPEGELRGQLIAMRENHRANIAHVNDFLAGSV' A
#
# COMPACT_ATOMS: atom_id res chain seq x y z
N THR A 1 -0.33 -8.33 -17.00
CA THR A 1 0.14 -7.41 -15.94
C THR A 1 -0.39 -6.01 -16.21
N GLY A 2 -0.63 -5.20 -15.17
CA GLY A 2 -1.24 -3.87 -15.30
C GLY A 2 -0.24 -2.70 -15.33
N ASP A 3 -0.75 -1.49 -15.58
CA ASP A 3 0.06 -0.25 -15.71
C ASP A 3 0.92 0.05 -14.49
N PHE A 4 0.40 -0.16 -13.28
CA PHE A 4 1.16 0.06 -12.05
C PHE A 4 2.39 -0.85 -11.98
N TYR A 5 2.24 -2.13 -12.33
CA TYR A 5 3.33 -3.09 -12.39
C TYR A 5 4.40 -2.66 -13.40
N ARG A 6 3.99 -2.28 -14.62
CA ARG A 6 4.92 -1.83 -15.66
C ARG A 6 5.72 -0.60 -15.21
N ARG A 7 5.06 0.38 -14.57
CA ARG A 7 5.72 1.57 -14.02
C ARG A 7 6.68 1.24 -12.87
N ALA A 8 6.29 0.35 -11.95
CA ALA A 8 7.18 -0.08 -10.88
C ALA A 8 8.44 -0.78 -11.42
N MET A 9 8.28 -1.68 -12.39
CA MET A 9 9.40 -2.43 -12.98
C MET A 9 10.31 -1.58 -13.85
N ALA A 10 9.82 -0.46 -14.40
CA ALA A 10 10.64 0.49 -15.15
C ALA A 10 11.62 1.28 -14.24
N ILE A 11 11.40 1.31 -12.92
CA ILE A 11 12.29 1.98 -11.98
C ILE A 11 13.43 1.03 -11.63
N GLY A 12 14.64 1.33 -12.09
CA GLY A 12 15.83 0.48 -11.89
C GLY A 12 16.38 0.52 -10.46
N ASP A 13 16.35 1.69 -9.82
CA ASP A 13 16.81 1.85 -8.44
C ASP A 13 15.81 1.23 -7.44
N LEU A 14 16.33 0.46 -6.49
CA LEU A 14 15.49 -0.25 -5.51
C LEU A 14 14.79 0.71 -4.55
N ALA A 15 15.50 1.73 -4.07
CA ALA A 15 14.94 2.67 -3.10
C ALA A 15 13.83 3.52 -3.74
N GLU A 16 14.03 3.99 -4.97
CA GLU A 16 13.01 4.67 -5.77
C GLU A 16 11.82 3.77 -6.09
N ARG A 17 12.06 2.49 -6.43
CA ARG A 17 10.99 1.52 -6.68
C ARG A 17 10.15 1.30 -5.43
N LEU A 18 10.79 1.14 -4.26
CA LEU A 18 10.11 1.00 -2.98
C LEU A 18 9.30 2.25 -2.61
N ARG A 19 9.84 3.46 -2.82
CA ARG A 19 9.10 4.72 -2.67
C ARG A 19 7.86 4.76 -3.58
N PHE A 20 7.99 4.31 -4.83
CA PHE A 20 6.86 4.23 -5.75
C PHE A 20 5.80 3.22 -5.28
N LEU A 21 6.21 2.03 -4.84
CA LEU A 21 5.31 1.01 -4.29
C LEU A 21 4.57 1.53 -3.06
N ASN A 22 5.27 2.21 -2.14
CA ASN A 22 4.66 2.82 -0.94
C ASN A 22 3.59 3.85 -1.27
N ARG A 23 3.77 4.67 -2.33
CA ARG A 23 2.71 5.60 -2.79
C ARG A 23 1.48 4.84 -3.27
N GLY A 24 1.66 3.74 -4.01
CA GLY A 24 0.57 2.86 -4.44
C GLY A 24 -0.18 2.24 -3.27
N GLN A 25 0.54 1.71 -2.28
CA GLN A 25 -0.06 1.16 -1.06
C GLN A 25 -0.82 2.23 -0.26
N GLY A 26 -0.24 3.43 -0.14
CA GLY A 26 -0.89 4.56 0.53
C GLY A 26 -2.19 4.97 -0.15
N TRP A 27 -2.22 4.95 -1.48
CA TRP A 27 -3.45 5.18 -2.25
C TRP A 27 -4.52 4.11 -1.95
N VAL A 28 -4.15 2.83 -1.91
CA VAL A 28 -5.09 1.74 -1.57
C VAL A 28 -5.60 1.89 -0.13
N ALA A 29 -4.72 2.09 0.85
CA ALA A 29 -5.11 2.27 2.25
C ALA A 29 -6.05 3.46 2.45
N LYS A 30 -5.81 4.57 1.74
CA LYS A 30 -6.71 5.74 1.72
C LYS A 30 -8.06 5.39 1.10
N ARG A 31 -8.07 4.72 -0.07
CA ARG A 31 -9.30 4.32 -0.76
C ARG A 31 -10.16 3.37 0.08
N LEU A 32 -9.53 2.39 0.74
CA LEU A 32 -10.23 1.49 1.65
C LEU A 32 -10.80 2.24 2.85
N GLY A 33 -10.04 3.18 3.43
CA GLY A 33 -10.50 4.01 4.54
C GLY A 33 -11.76 4.83 4.23
N THR A 34 -11.97 5.23 2.97
CA THR A 34 -13.19 5.95 2.56
C THR A 34 -14.36 5.02 2.23
N MET A 35 -14.08 3.79 1.77
CA MET A 35 -15.12 2.83 1.36
C MET A 35 -15.67 2.00 2.52
N ILE A 36 -14.80 1.53 3.42
CA ILE A 36 -15.16 0.63 4.55
C ILE A 36 -16.32 1.17 5.40
N PRO A 37 -16.39 2.47 5.77
CA PRO A 37 -17.49 2.98 6.59
C PRO A 37 -18.88 2.89 5.94
N ARG A 38 -18.94 2.69 4.62
CA ARG A 38 -20.19 2.60 3.85
C ARG A 38 -20.68 1.16 3.69
N LEU A 39 -19.90 0.18 4.13
CA LEU A 39 -20.25 -1.23 4.05
C LEU A 39 -21.00 -1.65 5.32
N PRO A 40 -21.98 -2.56 5.20
CA PRO A 40 -22.60 -3.17 6.37
C PRO A 40 -21.56 -3.95 7.17
N GLU A 41 -21.85 -4.16 8.46
CA GLU A 41 -21.08 -5.08 9.28
C GLU A 41 -21.15 -6.49 8.69
N GLY A 42 -20.02 -7.20 8.76
CA GLY A 42 -19.90 -8.54 8.20
C GLY A 42 -18.49 -8.86 7.73
N GLU A 43 -18.35 -10.07 7.19
CA GLU A 43 -17.06 -10.64 6.84
C GLU A 43 -16.27 -9.78 5.85
N LEU A 44 -16.91 -9.31 4.78
CA LEU A 44 -16.28 -8.45 3.78
C LEU A 44 -15.68 -7.19 4.41
N ARG A 45 -16.42 -6.54 5.32
CA ARG A 45 -15.94 -5.34 6.01
C ARG A 45 -14.71 -5.66 6.85
N GLY A 46 -14.74 -6.77 7.60
CA GLY A 46 -13.59 -7.25 8.38
C GLY A 46 -12.36 -7.54 7.54
N GLN A 47 -12.53 -8.24 6.41
CA GLN A 47 -11.43 -8.55 5.49
C GLN A 47 -10.80 -7.27 4.89
N LEU A 48 -11.62 -6.29 4.51
CA LEU A 48 -11.12 -5.02 3.97
C LEU A 48 -10.41 -4.16 5.03
N ILE A 49 -10.86 -4.23 6.30
CA ILE A 49 -10.14 -3.62 7.43
C ILE A 49 -8.76 -4.27 7.57
N ALA A 50 -8.68 -5.60 7.61
CA ALA A 50 -7.41 -6.32 7.72
C ALA A 50 -6.46 -5.97 6.55
N MET A 51 -6.97 -5.93 5.31
CA MET A 51 -6.20 -5.52 4.15
C MET A 51 -5.66 -4.09 4.27
N ARG A 52 -6.48 -3.16 4.77
CA ARG A 52 -6.05 -1.76 4.99
C ARG A 52 -4.93 -1.68 6.03
N GLU A 53 -5.05 -2.39 7.14
CA GLU A 53 -4.02 -2.37 8.19
C GLU A 53 -2.72 -3.04 7.70
N ASN A 54 -2.81 -4.13 6.92
CA ASN A 54 -1.64 -4.73 6.27
C ASN A 54 -0.93 -3.73 5.33
N HIS A 55 -1.67 -2.93 4.55
CA HIS A 55 -1.05 -1.88 3.74
C HIS A 55 -0.33 -0.83 4.60
N ARG A 56 -0.91 -0.43 5.74
CA ARG A 56 -0.29 0.55 6.65
C ARG A 56 0.99 0.00 7.29
N ALA A 57 0.97 -1.24 7.74
CA ALA A 57 2.14 -1.92 8.28
C ALA A 57 3.26 -2.04 7.23
N ASN A 58 2.93 -2.47 6.01
CA ASN A 58 3.92 -2.56 4.93
C ASN A 58 4.52 -1.19 4.57
N ILE A 59 3.72 -0.12 4.58
CA ILE A 59 4.23 1.24 4.35
C ILE A 59 5.25 1.62 5.43
N ALA A 60 4.94 1.35 6.70
CA ALA A 60 5.83 1.62 7.82
C ALA A 60 7.16 0.86 7.66
N HIS A 61 7.11 -0.45 7.42
CA HIS A 61 8.33 -1.26 7.22
C HIS A 61 9.22 -0.74 6.08
N VAL A 62 8.63 -0.33 4.95
CA VAL A 62 9.40 0.24 3.85
C VAL A 62 9.97 1.61 4.21
N ASN A 63 9.24 2.45 4.95
CA ASN A 63 9.77 3.73 5.43
C ASN A 63 10.95 3.52 6.38
N ASP A 64 10.85 2.58 7.31
CA ASP A 64 11.93 2.25 8.25
C ASP A 64 13.18 1.74 7.51
N PHE A 65 12.98 0.83 6.53
CA PHE A 65 14.05 0.34 5.67
C PHE A 65 14.75 1.48 4.91
N LEU A 66 13.97 2.40 4.31
CA LEU A 66 14.51 3.52 3.54
C LEU A 66 15.22 4.56 4.44
N ALA A 67 14.77 4.74 5.68
CA ALA A 67 15.41 5.63 6.65
C ALA A 67 16.75 5.07 7.15
N GLY A 68 16.90 3.75 7.23
CA GLY A 68 18.15 3.08 7.61
C GLY A 68 19.13 2.82 6.45
N SER A 69 18.74 3.11 5.21
CA SER A 69 19.55 2.90 4.00
C SER A 69 20.32 4.15 3.55
N VAL A 70 20.54 5.11 4.46
CA VAL A 70 21.33 6.35 4.23
C VAL A 70 22.81 6.07 4.39
#